data_AF-A0A2N3FNL8-F1
#
_entry.id   AF-A0A2N3FNL8-F1
#
_cell.length_a   1.000
_cell.length_b   1.000
_cell.length_c   1.000
_cell.angle_alpha   90.00
_cell.angle_beta   90.00
_cell.angle_gamma   90.00
#
_symmetry.space_group_name_H-M   'P 1'
#
loop_
_entity.id
_entity.type
_entity.pdbx_description
1 polymer ?
#
loop_
_entity_poly.entity_id
_entity_poly.type
_entity_poly.pdbx_seq_one_letter_code
_entity_poly.pdbx_strand_id
1 'polypeptide(L)'
;MWTTRLAAMLLVLLLLPACAPAPAPDTEGAVTFRTRAVPLVGGFCSWFAEDQPGRPCVEGMDQVFAAEPGMRQEGSSEQLYEVVALVDVSLATRQNTANPPQSSTVTVWTVTKVFSVSRVS
;
A
#
# COMPACT_ATOMS: atom_id res chain seq x y z
N MET A 1 -8.02 -44.72 -52.25
CA MET A 1 -7.30 -43.43 -52.33
C MET A 1 -7.32 -42.79 -50.95
N TRP A 2 -6.21 -42.97 -50.23
CA TRP A 2 -5.92 -42.37 -48.94
C TRP A 2 -5.42 -40.93 -49.12
N THR A 3 -5.46 -40.18 -48.01
CA THR A 3 -4.81 -38.89 -47.73
C THR A 3 -5.61 -37.60 -48.02
N THR A 4 -5.38 -36.63 -47.12
CA THR A 4 -5.67 -35.18 -47.19
C THR A 4 -6.99 -34.65 -46.62
N ARG A 5 -7.24 -34.80 -45.31
CA ARG A 5 -8.10 -33.85 -44.54
C ARG A 5 -7.66 -33.65 -43.08
N LEU A 6 -6.35 -33.56 -42.80
CA LEU A 6 -5.83 -33.43 -41.43
C LEU A 6 -4.80 -32.30 -41.25
N ALA A 7 -4.82 -31.29 -42.14
CA ALA A 7 -3.81 -30.21 -42.14
C ALA A 7 -4.39 -28.80 -41.93
N ALA A 8 -5.65 -28.66 -41.49
CA ALA A 8 -6.30 -27.35 -41.39
C ALA A 8 -6.62 -26.86 -39.97
N MET A 9 -6.35 -27.67 -38.93
CA MET A 9 -6.65 -27.30 -37.53
C MET A 9 -5.44 -26.84 -36.72
N LEU A 10 -4.26 -26.63 -37.32
CA LEU A 10 -3.06 -26.20 -36.59
C LEU A 10 -2.75 -24.70 -36.68
N LEU A 11 -3.45 -23.93 -37.53
CA LEU A 11 -3.06 -22.54 -37.81
C LEU A 11 -3.79 -21.46 -36.99
N VAL A 12 -4.75 -21.82 -36.14
CA VAL A 12 -5.57 -20.84 -35.38
C VAL A 12 -5.02 -20.57 -33.96
N LEU A 13 -4.05 -21.35 -33.48
CA LEU A 13 -3.47 -21.20 -32.14
C LEU A 13 -2.38 -20.13 -32.02
N LEU A 14 -1.96 -19.49 -33.12
CA LEU A 14 -0.87 -18.49 -33.14
C LEU A 14 -1.34 -17.03 -32.99
N LEU A 15 -2.64 -16.79 -32.79
CA LEU A 15 -3.23 -15.44 -32.72
C LEU A 15 -3.76 -15.04 -31.34
N LEU A 16 -3.42 -15.81 -30.29
CA LEU A 16 -3.60 -15.30 -28.94
C LEU A 16 -2.53 -14.22 -28.70
N PRO A 17 -2.89 -12.98 -28.38
CA PRO A 17 -1.93 -12.07 -27.78
C PRO A 17 -1.44 -12.78 -26.52
N ALA A 18 -0.18 -13.22 -26.55
CA ALA A 18 0.50 -13.69 -25.36
C ALA A 18 0.44 -12.52 -24.38
N CYS A 19 -0.53 -12.57 -23.49
CA CYS A 19 -0.63 -11.72 -22.32
C CYS A 19 0.55 -12.15 -21.45
N ALA A 20 1.74 -11.66 -21.79
CA ALA A 20 2.91 -11.83 -20.97
C ALA A 20 2.52 -11.20 -19.62
N PRO A 21 2.64 -11.96 -18.50
CA PRO A 21 2.39 -11.36 -17.20
C PRO A 21 3.27 -10.12 -17.11
N ALA A 22 2.64 -8.97 -16.81
CA ALA A 22 3.36 -7.72 -16.63
C ALA A 22 4.54 -7.98 -15.67
N PRO A 23 5.74 -7.44 -15.95
CA PRO A 23 6.87 -7.62 -15.05
C PRO A 23 6.43 -7.24 -13.64
N ALA A 24 6.57 -8.17 -12.71
CA ALA A 24 6.30 -7.88 -11.30
C ALA A 24 7.15 -6.66 -10.93
N PRO A 25 6.57 -5.63 -10.30
CA PRO A 25 7.35 -4.49 -9.88
C PRO A 25 8.48 -4.99 -8.97
N ASP A 26 9.68 -4.46 -9.18
CA ASP A 26 10.80 -4.73 -8.30
C ASP A 26 10.47 -4.17 -6.90
N THR A 27 10.20 -5.08 -5.96
CA THR A 27 9.83 -4.79 -4.58
C THR A 27 11.03 -4.87 -3.64
N GLU A 28 12.26 -4.91 -4.15
CA GLU A 28 13.45 -4.91 -3.29
C GLU A 28 13.44 -3.70 -2.33
N GLY A 29 13.54 -3.98 -1.03
CA GLY A 29 13.47 -2.95 0.02
C GLY A 29 12.05 -2.49 0.41
N ALA A 30 10.99 -3.03 -0.21
CA ALA A 30 9.62 -2.74 0.18
C ALA A 30 9.29 -3.38 1.53
N VAL A 31 8.51 -2.65 2.33
CA VAL A 31 7.95 -3.13 3.59
C VAL A 31 6.44 -3.31 3.44
N THR A 32 5.92 -4.35 4.10
CA THR A 32 4.48 -4.56 4.26
C THR A 32 4.08 -4.07 5.65
N PHE A 33 3.07 -3.22 5.71
CA PHE A 33 2.49 -2.79 6.97
C PHE A 33 0.99 -2.57 6.85
N ARG A 34 0.31 -2.66 7.99
CA ARG A 34 -1.12 -2.39 8.08
C ARG A 34 -1.37 -1.02 8.68
N THR A 35 -2.32 -0.29 8.11
CA THR A 35 -2.65 1.07 8.54
C THR A 35 -4.16 1.32 8.48
N ARG A 36 -4.63 2.22 9.33
CA ARG A 36 -6.01 2.70 9.37
C ARG A 36 -6.05 4.15 9.79
N ALA A 37 -7.15 4.82 9.48
CA ALA A 37 -7.36 6.19 9.92
C ALA A 37 -7.52 6.19 11.44
N VAL A 38 -6.75 7.01 12.14
CA VAL A 38 -6.94 7.21 13.59
C VAL A 38 -7.68 8.53 13.82
N PRO A 39 -8.80 8.54 14.57
CA PRO A 39 -9.48 9.77 14.93
C PRO A 39 -8.49 10.66 15.68
N LEU A 40 -8.29 11.89 15.20
CA LEU A 40 -7.29 12.85 15.69
C LEU A 40 -7.63 13.47 17.06
N VAL A 41 -8.13 12.69 18.02
CA VAL A 41 -8.39 13.18 19.38
C VAL A 41 -7.09 13.12 20.18
N GLY A 42 -6.34 14.22 20.16
CA GLY A 42 -5.10 14.42 20.94
C GLY A 42 -3.83 13.78 20.37
N GLY A 43 -3.88 13.21 19.16
CA GLY A 43 -2.81 12.36 18.60
C GLY A 43 -1.70 13.10 17.86
N PHE A 44 -0.49 12.53 17.89
CA PHE A 44 0.69 13.04 17.19
C PHE A 44 0.65 12.82 15.67
N CYS A 45 -0.13 11.85 15.19
CA CYS A 45 -0.20 11.42 13.78
C CYS A 45 -1.60 10.85 13.45
N SER A 46 -2.02 10.95 12.19
CA SER A 46 -3.34 10.47 11.72
C SER A 46 -3.33 9.02 11.23
N TRP A 47 -2.14 8.48 10.94
CA TRP A 47 -1.93 7.15 10.37
C TRP A 47 -0.73 6.50 11.03
N PHE A 48 -0.83 5.21 11.31
CA PHE A 48 0.22 4.45 11.98
C PHE A 48 0.37 3.10 11.31
N ALA A 49 1.61 2.59 11.23
CA ALA A 49 1.86 1.20 10.88
C ALA A 49 1.56 0.34 12.12
N GLU A 50 0.37 -0.26 12.16
CA GLU A 50 -0.18 -0.90 13.36
C GLU A 50 0.56 -2.17 13.77
N ASP A 51 1.11 -2.89 12.81
CA ASP A 51 1.82 -4.15 13.00
C ASP A 51 3.33 -3.98 13.20
N GLN A 52 3.82 -2.74 13.24
CA GLN A 52 5.22 -2.44 13.40
C GLN A 52 5.56 -2.06 14.85
N PRO A 53 6.74 -2.47 15.36
CA PRO A 53 7.14 -2.16 16.71
C PRO A 53 7.23 -0.64 16.92
N GLY A 54 6.65 -0.16 18.03
CA GLY A 54 6.59 1.27 18.33
C GLY A 54 5.55 2.05 17.51
N ARG A 55 4.78 1.38 16.64
CA ARG A 55 3.69 1.97 15.83
C ARG A 55 4.13 3.29 15.19
N PRO A 56 5.08 3.26 14.24
CA PRO A 56 5.59 4.46 13.61
C PRO A 56 4.47 5.21 12.90
N CYS A 57 4.59 6.54 12.92
CA CYS A 57 3.70 7.43 12.20
C CYS A 57 3.93 7.30 10.70
N VAL A 58 2.84 7.16 9.93
CA VAL A 58 2.94 7.05 8.47
C VAL A 58 2.66 8.42 7.85
N GLU A 59 3.63 8.90 7.07
CA GLU A 59 3.54 10.11 6.27
C GLU A 59 3.60 9.76 4.76
N GLY A 60 3.27 10.71 3.89
CA GLY A 60 3.20 10.46 2.45
C GLY A 60 1.96 9.68 2.01
N MET A 61 0.90 9.70 2.83
CA MET A 61 -0.36 8.99 2.57
C MET A 61 -1.06 9.40 1.26
N ASP A 62 -0.73 10.55 0.69
CA ASP A 62 -1.24 10.94 -0.64
C ASP A 62 -0.88 9.91 -1.73
N GLN A 63 0.28 9.26 -1.63
CA GLN A 63 0.66 8.18 -2.55
C GLN A 63 -0.22 6.93 -2.36
N VAL A 64 -0.55 6.63 -1.10
CA VAL A 64 -1.42 5.50 -0.74
C VAL A 64 -2.85 5.78 -1.22
N PHE A 65 -3.36 7.00 -1.05
CA PHE A 65 -4.67 7.40 -1.55
C PHE A 65 -4.74 7.46 -3.07
N ALA A 66 -3.64 7.76 -3.75
CA ALA A 66 -3.58 7.69 -5.21
C ALA A 66 -3.70 6.24 -5.70
N ALA A 67 -3.15 5.28 -4.95
CA ALA A 67 -3.28 3.85 -5.25
C ALA A 67 -4.65 3.27 -4.86
N GLU A 68 -5.24 3.72 -3.74
CA GLU A 68 -6.57 3.30 -3.28
C GLU A 68 -7.40 4.52 -2.83
N PRO A 69 -8.13 5.17 -3.77
CA PRO A 69 -8.92 6.36 -3.47
C PRO A 69 -10.08 6.13 -2.50
N GLY A 70 -10.59 4.88 -2.40
CA GLY A 70 -11.66 4.52 -1.48
C GLY A 70 -11.30 4.81 -0.03
N MET A 71 -10.03 4.59 0.34
CA MET A 71 -9.47 4.84 1.67
C MET A 71 -9.63 6.29 2.14
N ARG A 72 -9.57 7.27 1.23
CA ARG A 72 -9.74 8.69 1.55
C ARG A 72 -11.20 9.06 1.80
N GLN A 73 -12.12 8.41 1.08
CA GLN A 73 -13.55 8.68 1.15
C GLN A 73 -14.22 7.97 2.32
N GLU A 74 -13.71 6.78 2.67
CA GLU A 74 -14.32 5.95 3.70
C GLU A 74 -14.15 6.54 5.09
N GLY A 75 -13.11 7.36 5.34
CA GLY A 75 -12.95 8.23 6.52
C GLY A 75 -13.10 7.55 7.89
N SER A 76 -13.27 6.22 7.90
CA SER A 76 -13.72 5.42 9.02
C SER A 76 -12.50 4.74 9.59
N SER A 77 -12.27 4.97 10.88
CA SER A 77 -11.25 4.32 11.67
C SER A 77 -11.44 2.81 11.85
N GLU A 78 -12.48 2.24 11.24
CA GLU A 78 -12.80 0.82 11.34
C GLU A 78 -12.14 -0.02 10.24
N GLN A 79 -11.74 0.59 9.12
CA GLN A 79 -11.17 -0.15 8.00
C GLN A 79 -9.64 -0.21 8.09
N LEU A 80 -9.11 -1.43 8.02
CA LEU A 80 -7.68 -1.70 8.01
C LEU A 80 -7.23 -1.98 6.58
N TYR A 81 -6.10 -1.40 6.17
CA TYR A 81 -5.51 -1.60 4.85
C TYR A 81 -4.10 -2.14 5.02
N GLU A 82 -3.73 -3.12 4.19
CA GLU A 82 -2.36 -3.58 4.03
C GLU A 82 -1.72 -2.80 2.88
N VAL A 83 -0.53 -2.27 3.14
CA VAL A 83 0.22 -1.43 2.22
C VAL A 83 1.59 -2.07 2.03
N VAL A 84 1.99 -2.24 0.77
CA VAL A 84 3.35 -2.65 0.39
C VAL A 84 4.01 -1.44 -0.27
N ALA A 85 5.05 -0.90 0.35
CA ALA A 85 5.67 0.35 -0.06
C ALA A 85 7.16 0.44 0.28
N LEU A 86 7.88 1.30 -0.45
CA LEU A 86 9.15 1.83 0.03
C LEU A 86 8.88 2.93 1.06
N VAL A 87 9.59 2.88 2.17
CA VAL A 87 9.49 3.87 3.24
C VAL A 87 10.88 4.37 3.63
N ASP A 88 10.99 5.68 3.80
CA ASP A 88 12.14 6.29 4.46
C ASP A 88 11.84 6.45 5.95
N VAL A 89 12.76 5.99 6.80
CA VAL A 89 12.58 6.00 8.25
C VAL A 89 13.34 7.17 8.87
N SER A 90 12.65 7.97 9.68
CA SER A 90 13.24 9.08 10.43
C SER A 90 12.68 9.17 11.85
N LEU A 91 13.30 10.00 12.68
CA LEU A 91 12.80 10.35 14.01
C LEU A 91 12.37 11.82 14.01
N ALA A 92 11.18 12.10 14.55
CA ALA A 92 10.65 13.44 14.66
C ALA A 92 10.15 13.71 16.08
N THR A 93 10.40 14.91 16.61
CA THR A 93 9.74 15.37 17.83
C THR A 93 8.41 15.99 17.46
N ARG A 94 7.32 15.45 18.00
CA ARG A 94 5.94 15.94 17.78
C ARG A 94 5.36 16.41 19.10
N GLN A 95 4.47 17.39 19.04
CA GLN A 95 3.75 17.93 20.19
C GLN A 95 2.26 17.70 20.02
N ASN A 96 1.58 17.24 21.06
CA ASN A 96 0.14 17.02 21.03
C ASN A 96 -0.65 18.28 21.41
N THR A 97 -1.98 18.20 21.29
CA THR A 97 -2.92 19.27 21.64
C THR A 97 -3.41 19.21 23.10
N ALA A 98 -2.75 18.44 23.96
CA ALA A 98 -3.09 18.40 25.40
C ALA A 98 -2.81 19.75 26.07
N ASN A 99 -3.41 20.00 27.25
CA ASN A 99 -3.13 21.20 28.03
C ASN A 99 -2.68 20.82 29.46
N PRO A 100 -1.40 20.97 29.83
CA PRO A 100 -0.32 21.54 29.00
C PRO A 100 0.11 20.61 27.86
N PRO A 101 0.62 21.14 26.73
CA PRO A 101 1.08 20.34 25.60
C PRO A 101 2.23 19.40 25.96
N GLN A 102 2.19 18.16 25.49
CA GLN A 102 3.24 17.16 25.69
C GLN A 102 4.01 16.93 24.39
N SER A 103 5.33 16.81 24.50
CA SER A 103 6.22 16.49 23.38
C SER A 103 6.71 15.05 23.48
N SER A 104 6.78 14.35 22.35
CA SER A 104 7.33 13.01 22.26
C SER A 104 8.16 12.84 20.99
N THR A 105 9.21 12.05 21.06
CA THR A 105 9.94 11.59 19.86
C THR A 105 9.21 10.38 19.29
N VAL A 106 8.81 10.47 18.03
CA VAL A 106 8.12 9.41 17.30
C VAL A 106 8.96 8.98 16.10
N THR A 107 8.90 7.69 15.78
CA THR A 107 9.42 7.18 14.52
C THR A 107 8.44 7.52 13.41
N VAL A 108 8.95 8.06 12.31
CA VAL A 108 8.18 8.45 11.13
C VAL A 108 8.62 7.59 9.96
N TRP A 109 7.64 6.98 9.29
CA TRP A 109 7.79 6.26 8.04
C TRP A 109 7.18 7.11 6.93
N THR A 110 8.04 7.69 6.09
CA THR A 110 7.60 8.47 4.94
C THR A 110 7.47 7.54 3.75
N VAL A 111 6.25 7.33 3.27
CA VAL A 111 5.98 6.53 2.06
C VAL A 111 6.56 7.27 0.85
N THR A 112 7.54 6.65 0.19
CA THR A 112 8.20 7.21 -1.00
C THR A 112 7.72 6.58 -2.30
N LYS A 113 7.25 5.33 -2.25
CA LYS A 113 6.66 4.61 -3.39
C LYS A 113 5.71 3.53 -2.92
N VAL A 114 4.53 3.44 -3.53
CA VAL A 114 3.52 2.40 -3.23
C VAL A 114 3.52 1.34 -4.33
N PHE A 115 3.50 0.06 -3.95
CA PHE A 115 3.39 -1.08 -4.88
C PHE A 115 2.00 -1.68 -4.89
N SER A 116 1.38 -1.82 -3.71
CA SER A 116 0.01 -2.30 -3.58
C SER A 116 -0.64 -1.78 -2.30
N VAL A 117 -1.95 -1.62 -2.38
CA VAL A 117 -2.82 -1.35 -1.23
C VAL A 117 -4.00 -2.29 -1.34
N SER A 118 -4.34 -2.97 -0.25
CA SER A 118 -5.47 -3.88 -0.19
C SER A 118 -6.21 -3.71 1.13
N ARG A 119 -7.54 -3.81 1.09
CA ARG A 119 -8.35 -3.82 2.30
C ARG A 119 -8.20 -5.16 3.02
N VAL A 120 -7.95 -5.12 4.32
CA VAL A 120 -7.92 -6.29 5.20
C VAL A 120 -9.35 -6.51 5.72
N SER A 121 -9.95 -7.64 5.35
CA SER A 121 -11.31 -8.05 5.75
C SER A 121 -11.36 -8.71 7.10
#